data_AF-A0A382ESH2-F1
#
_entry.id   AF-A0A382ESH2-F1
#
_cell.length_a   1.000
_cell.length_b   1.000
_cell.length_c   1.000
_cell.angle_alpha   90.00
_cell.angle_beta   90.00
_cell.angle_gamma   90.00
#
_symmetry.space_group_name_H-M   'P 1'
#
loop_
_entity.id
_entity.type
_entity.pdbx_description
1 polymer ?
#
loop_
_entity_poly.entity_id
_entity_poly.type
_entity_poly.pdbx_seq_one_letter_code
_entity_poly.pdbx_strand_id
1 'polypeptide(L)'
;MNQRGVVIGLLLGVLLNTSELIAGQRADEARLARVGVLVREAIDAGQLPGAVVLVGRGDEVVYFEAFGDRALVPAREQLTRDTIFDLASLTKVVATTTSVMQLVEA
;
A
#
# COMPACT_ATOMS: atom_id res chain seq x y z
N MET A 1 42.19 26.08 15.92
CA MET A 1 41.13 25.13 15.55
C MET A 1 39.83 25.91 15.48
N ASN A 2 39.36 26.23 14.27
CA ASN A 2 38.42 27.35 14.08
C ASN A 2 36.97 26.87 14.25
N GLN A 3 36.23 27.53 15.14
CA GLN A 3 34.85 27.20 15.52
C GLN A 3 33.88 27.10 14.32
N ARG A 4 34.20 27.75 13.19
CA ARG A 4 33.43 27.67 11.94
C ARG A 4 33.40 26.27 11.32
N GLY A 5 34.49 25.50 11.41
CA GLY A 5 34.55 24.13 10.89
C GLY A 5 33.76 23.13 11.74
N VAL A 6 33.70 23.37 13.06
CA VAL A 6 32.96 22.54 14.01
C VAL A 6 31.45 22.71 13.84
N VAL A 7 30.98 23.94 13.63
CA VAL A 7 29.54 24.23 13.42
C VAL A 7 29.03 23.67 12.09
N ILE A 8 29.82 23.76 11.01
CA ILE A 8 29.46 23.17 9.71
C ILE A 8 29.42 21.64 9.80
N GLY A 9 30.37 21.01 10.49
CA GLY A 9 30.39 19.55 10.69
C GLY A 9 29.20 19.05 11.53
N LEU A 10 28.80 19.80 12.56
CA LEU A 10 27.61 19.50 13.38
C LEU A 10 26.30 19.63 12.57
N LEU A 11 26.15 20.69 11.77
CA LEU A 11 24.97 20.87 10.92
C LEU A 11 24.87 19.77 9.86
N LEU A 12 25.98 19.38 9.23
CA LEU A 12 26.01 18.30 8.24
C LEU A 12 25.70 16.93 8.89
N GLY A 13 26.22 16.68 10.09
CA GLY A 13 25.93 15.46 10.86
C GLY A 13 24.49 15.36 11.36
N VAL A 14 23.86 16.50 11.70
CA VAL A 14 22.42 16.54 12.05
C VAL A 14 21.55 16.30 10.81
N LEU A 15 21.90 16.88 9.65
CA LEU A 15 21.21 16.66 8.38
C LEU A 15 21.28 15.19 7.89
N LEU A 16 22.43 14.52 8.07
CA LEU A 16 22.60 13.11 7.70
C LEU A 16 21.83 12.16 8.64
N ASN A 17 21.75 12.46 9.94
CA ASN A 17 20.97 11.66 10.90
C ASN A 17 19.46 11.89 10.78
N THR A 18 18.99 13.07 10.33
CA THR A 18 17.55 13.31 10.11
C THR A 18 16.97 12.43 9.00
N SER A 19 17.76 12.05 7.99
CA SER A 19 17.36 11.08 6.97
C SER A 19 17.08 9.69 7.56
N GLU A 20 17.89 9.25 8.52
CA GLU A 20 17.70 7.96 9.20
C GLU A 20 16.53 8.00 10.21
N LEU A 21 16.30 9.14 10.86
CA LEU A 21 15.18 9.31 11.78
C LEU A 21 13.82 9.37 11.05
N ILE A 22 13.76 9.98 9.86
CA ILE A 22 12.59 9.92 8.97
C ILE A 22 12.39 8.49 8.43
N ALA A 23 13.47 7.73 8.23
CA ALA A 23 13.39 6.33 7.85
C ALA A 23 12.81 5.40 8.96
N GLY A 24 12.61 5.91 10.18
CA GLY A 24 12.08 5.19 11.34
C GLY A 24 10.66 4.62 11.22
N GLN A 25 10.02 4.72 10.06
CA GLN A 25 8.75 4.04 9.76
C GLN A 25 8.66 3.50 8.33
N ARG A 26 9.78 3.15 7.67
CA ARG A 26 9.70 2.32 6.46
C ARG A 26 9.01 1.00 6.83
N ALA A 27 7.94 0.66 6.12
CA ALA A 27 7.33 -0.65 6.28
C ALA A 27 8.40 -1.71 6.05
N ASP A 28 8.42 -2.75 6.87
CA ASP A 28 9.37 -3.85 6.74
C ASP A 28 9.18 -4.50 5.36
N GLU A 29 10.07 -4.16 4.43
CA GLU A 29 10.01 -4.55 3.02
C GLU A 29 10.08 -6.08 2.90
N ALA A 30 10.84 -6.75 3.76
CA ALA A 30 10.91 -8.21 3.80
C ALA A 30 9.57 -8.81 4.24
N ARG A 31 8.89 -8.19 5.21
CA ARG A 31 7.55 -8.61 5.62
C ARG A 31 6.50 -8.35 4.52
N LEU A 32 6.58 -7.22 3.83
CA LEU A 32 5.66 -6.91 2.72
C LEU A 32 5.88 -7.83 1.52
N ALA A 33 7.13 -8.21 1.21
CA ALA A 33 7.44 -9.16 0.14
C ALA A 33 6.73 -10.52 0.33
N ARG A 34 6.48 -10.93 1.59
CA ARG A 34 5.71 -12.15 1.89
C ARG A 34 4.26 -12.09 1.41
N VAL A 35 3.67 -10.91 1.28
CA VAL A 35 2.31 -10.73 0.75
C VAL A 35 2.25 -11.28 -0.67
N GLY A 36 3.17 -10.86 -1.54
CA GLY A 36 3.21 -11.32 -2.93
C GLY A 36 3.43 -12.83 -3.04
N VAL A 37 4.22 -13.43 -2.14
CA VAL A 37 4.39 -14.89 -2.08
C VAL A 37 3.07 -15.59 -1.78
N LEU A 38 2.36 -15.18 -0.72
CA LEU A 38 1.10 -15.80 -0.32
C LEU A 38 0.00 -15.63 -1.38
N VAL A 39 -0.07 -14.47 -2.03
CA VAL A 39 -1.05 -14.23 -3.10
C VAL A 39 -0.76 -15.12 -4.31
N ARG A 40 0.52 -15.25 -4.71
CA ARG A 40 0.91 -16.16 -5.80
C ARG A 40 0.60 -17.62 -5.46
N GLU A 41 0.91 -18.07 -4.24
CA GLU A 41 0.58 -19.42 -3.79
C GLU A 41 -0.93 -19.70 -3.87
N ALA A 42 -1.78 -18.74 -3.50
CA ALA A 42 -3.22 -18.90 -3.59
C ALA A 42 -3.75 -18.94 -5.03
N ILE A 43 -3.13 -18.17 -5.94
CA ILE A 43 -3.41 -18.22 -7.38
C ILE A 43 -2.97 -19.57 -7.97
N ASP A 44 -1.76 -20.02 -7.66
CA ASP A 44 -1.21 -21.30 -8.10
C ASP A 44 -2.05 -22.48 -7.59
N ALA A 45 -2.61 -22.36 -6.38
CA ALA A 45 -3.55 -23.31 -5.80
C ALA A 45 -4.98 -23.22 -6.38
N GLY A 46 -5.26 -22.30 -7.29
CA GLY A 46 -6.56 -22.12 -7.94
C GLY A 46 -7.66 -21.57 -7.03
N GLN A 47 -7.30 -20.94 -5.90
CA GLN A 47 -8.25 -20.40 -4.93
C GLN A 47 -8.86 -19.07 -5.39
N LEU A 48 -8.13 -18.33 -6.22
CA LEU A 48 -8.58 -17.10 -6.86
C LEU A 48 -7.89 -16.94 -8.23
N PRO A 49 -8.51 -16.28 -9.21
CA PRO A 49 -7.89 -16.01 -10.50
C PRO A 49 -6.82 -14.91 -10.44
N GLY A 50 -7.01 -13.93 -9.55
CA GLY A 50 -6.12 -12.80 -9.38
C GLY A 50 -6.55 -11.89 -8.21
N ALA A 51 -5.65 -11.01 -7.77
CA ALA A 51 -5.90 -10.06 -6.70
C ALA A 51 -5.08 -8.77 -6.85
N VAL A 52 -5.64 -7.65 -6.43
CA VAL A 52 -4.90 -6.41 -6.19
C VAL A 52 -4.77 -6.23 -4.69
N VAL A 53 -3.56 -5.95 -4.21
CA VAL A 53 -3.30 -5.70 -2.79
C VAL A 53 -2.65 -4.33 -2.62
N LEU A 54 -3.26 -3.51 -1.77
CA LEU A 54 -2.77 -2.18 -1.39
C LEU A 54 -2.60 -2.12 0.13
N VAL A 55 -1.46 -1.61 0.58
CA VAL A 55 -1.18 -1.33 1.99
C VAL A 55 -0.79 0.13 2.14
N GLY A 56 -1.57 0.87 2.94
CA GLY A 56 -1.29 2.25 3.31
C GLY A 56 -0.76 2.37 4.74
N ARG A 57 0.08 3.38 4.98
CA ARG A 57 0.54 3.80 6.31
C ARG A 57 0.49 5.32 6.38
N GLY A 58 -0.48 5.86 7.11
CA GLY A 58 -0.77 7.29 7.06
C GLY A 58 -1.14 7.71 5.64
N ASP A 59 -0.46 8.73 5.12
CA ASP A 59 -0.68 9.24 3.76
C ASP A 59 0.15 8.52 2.69
N GLU A 60 0.95 7.51 3.07
CA GLU A 60 1.83 6.78 2.14
C GLU A 60 1.27 5.42 1.75
N VAL A 61 1.34 5.10 0.46
CA VAL A 61 1.15 3.72 -0.03
C VAL A 61 2.50 3.02 0.00
N VAL A 62 2.63 2.03 0.88
CA VAL A 62 3.90 1.29 1.10
C VAL A 62 3.97 -0.02 0.34
N TYR A 63 2.84 -0.48 -0.20
CA TYR A 63 2.76 -1.66 -1.07
C TYR A 63 1.53 -1.54 -1.97
N PHE A 64 1.68 -1.79 -3.27
CA PHE A 64 0.56 -1.81 -4.20
C PHE A 64 0.90 -2.72 -5.37
N GLU A 65 0.31 -3.91 -5.46
CA GLU A 65 0.63 -4.86 -6.52
C GLU A 65 -0.62 -5.56 -7.04
N ALA A 66 -0.58 -5.97 -8.30
CA ALA A 66 -1.61 -6.74 -8.98
C ALA A 66 -1.04 -8.10 -9.37
N PHE A 67 -1.83 -9.17 -9.18
CA PHE A 67 -1.41 -10.56 -9.38
C PHE A 67 -2.46 -11.31 -10.20
N GLY A 68 -2.03 -12.19 -11.09
CA GLY A 68 -2.91 -13.09 -11.83
C GLY A 68 -3.83 -12.37 -12.81
N ASP A 69 -5.01 -12.93 -13.03
CA ASP A 69 -5.95 -12.51 -14.07
C ASP A 69 -7.26 -11.99 -13.47
N ARG A 70 -7.87 -11.00 -14.12
CA ARG A 70 -9.21 -10.49 -13.76
C ARG A 70 -10.34 -11.37 -14.30
N ALA A 71 -10.06 -12.14 -15.35
CA ALA A 71 -10.98 -13.10 -15.95
C ALA A 71 -10.20 -14.30 -16.48
N LEU A 72 -10.78 -15.50 -16.37
CA LEU A 72 -10.24 -16.72 -16.98
C LEU A 72 -11.05 -17.15 -18.21
N VAL A 73 -12.33 -16.76 -18.25
CA VAL A 73 -13.29 -17.08 -19.30
C VAL A 73 -14.13 -15.85 -19.65
N PRO A 74 -14.58 -15.70 -20.91
CA PRO A 74 -14.29 -16.58 -22.06
C PRO A 74 -12.84 -16.48 -22.54
N ALA A 75 -12.13 -15.41 -22.17
CA ALA A 75 -10.72 -15.22 -22.42
C ALA A 75 -10.00 -14.91 -21.11
N ARG A 76 -8.72 -15.26 -21.05
CA ARG A 76 -7.87 -14.88 -19.94
C ARG A 76 -7.48 -13.41 -20.10
N GLU A 77 -7.70 -12.62 -19.07
CA GLU A 77 -7.45 -11.19 -19.07
C GLU A 77 -6.59 -10.80 -17.86
N GLN A 78 -5.47 -10.14 -18.13
CA GLN A 78 -4.52 -9.72 -17.11
C GLN A 78 -5.18 -8.75 -16.11
N LEU A 79 -4.94 -8.99 -14.81
CA LEU A 79 -5.34 -8.07 -13.76
C LEU A 79 -4.37 -6.88 -13.70
N THR A 80 -4.91 -5.68 -13.51
CA THR A 80 -4.15 -4.44 -13.34
C THR A 80 -4.56 -3.73 -12.05
N ARG A 81 -3.72 -2.81 -11.57
CA ARG A 81 -3.98 -2.04 -10.33
C ARG A 81 -5.24 -1.18 -10.40
N ASP A 82 -5.65 -0.80 -11.60
CA ASP A 82 -6.81 0.04 -11.94
C ASP A 82 -8.04 -0.79 -12.40
N THR A 83 -7.98 -2.12 -12.31
CA THR A 83 -9.14 -2.97 -12.60
C THR A 83 -10.30 -2.61 -11.67
N ILE A 84 -11.48 -2.37 -12.27
CA ILE A 84 -12.71 -2.08 -11.54
C ILE A 84 -13.34 -3.39 -11.06
N PHE A 85 -13.63 -3.47 -9.77
CA PHE A 85 -14.31 -4.59 -9.14
C PHE A 85 -15.73 -4.20 -8.67
N ASP A 86 -16.63 -5.17 -8.62
CA ASP A 86 -17.88 -5.01 -7.89
C ASP A 86 -17.57 -4.98 -6.38
N LEU A 87 -18.00 -3.91 -5.72
CA LEU A 87 -17.81 -3.74 -4.27
C LEU A 87 -18.74 -4.63 -3.44
N ALA A 88 -19.83 -5.13 -4.03
CA ALA A 88 -20.82 -5.97 -3.39
C ALA A 88 -21.19 -5.42 -1.99
N SER A 89 -21.00 -6.21 -0.93
CA SER A 89 -21.37 -5.80 0.43
C SER A 89 -20.54 -4.65 1.01
N LEU A 90 -19.36 -4.32 0.45
CA LEU A 90 -18.62 -3.11 0.86
C LEU A 90 -19.42 -1.83 0.58
N THR A 91 -20.35 -1.87 -0.39
CA THR A 91 -21.29 -0.76 -0.66
C THR A 91 -22.02 -0.30 0.60
N LYS A 92 -22.32 -1.21 1.53
CA LYS A 92 -23.02 -0.85 2.78
C LYS A 92 -22.25 0.19 3.57
N VAL A 93 -20.97 -0.06 3.85
CA VAL A 93 -20.17 0.82 4.70
C VAL A 93 -19.61 2.01 3.92
N VAL A 94 -19.25 1.83 2.65
CA VAL A 94 -18.64 2.90 1.84
C VAL A 94 -19.68 3.90 1.36
N ALA A 95 -20.82 3.43 0.86
CA ALA A 95 -21.86 4.30 0.29
C ALA A 95 -23.02 4.48 1.26
N THR A 96 -23.74 3.41 1.60
CA THR A 96 -25.03 3.54 2.31
C THR A 96 -24.89 4.17 3.69
N THR A 97 -23.99 3.66 4.53
CA THR A 97 -23.75 4.19 5.87
C THR A 97 -23.24 5.62 5.81
N THR A 98 -22.25 5.91 4.97
CA THR A 98 -21.72 7.28 4.80
C THR A 98 -22.82 8.27 4.44
N SER A 99 -23.64 7.96 3.43
CA SER A 99 -24.74 8.84 3.00
C SER A 99 -25.78 9.04 4.10
N VAL A 100 -26.13 7.99 4.84
CA VAL A 100 -27.06 8.10 5.97
C VAL A 100 -26.47 8.97 7.07
N MET A 101 -25.19 8.80 7.42
CA MET A 101 -24.54 9.61 8.46
C MET A 101 -24.45 11.09 8.06
N GLN A 102 -24.19 11.40 6.79
CA GLN A 102 -24.26 12.78 6.29
C GLN A 102 -25.65 13.40 6.47
N LEU A 103 -26.72 12.63 6.27
CA LEU A 103 -28.08 13.11 6.50
C LEU A 103 -28.40 13.28 8.00
N VAL A 104 -27.80 12.46 8.87
CA VAL A 104 -27.97 12.56 10.32
C VAL A 104 -27.25 13.78 10.89
N GLU A 105 -26.09 14.14 10.32
CA GLU A 105 -25.27 15.28 10.76
C GLU A 105 -25.79 16.64 10.27
N ALA A 106 -26.61 16.67 9.22
CA ALA A 106 -27.13 17.87 8.58
C ALA A 106 -28.20 18.59 9.43
#